data_AF-A0A9D3NCH4-F1
#
_entry.id   AF-A0A9D3NCH4-F1
#
_cell.length_a   1.000
_cell.length_b   1.000
_cell.length_c   1.000
_cell.angle_alpha   90.00
_cell.angle_beta   90.00
_cell.angle_gamma   90.00
#
_symmetry.space_group_name_H-M   'P 1'
#
loop_
_entity.id
_entity.type
_entity.pdbx_description
1 polymer ?
#
loop_
_entity_poly.entity_id
_entity_poly.type
_entity_poly.pdbx_seq_one_letter_code
_entity_poly.pdbx_strand_id
1 'polypeptide(L)'
;MASLRTLRKLCQYVQHHACNLHVSVSRPEAVVISGRKLARQIRDEARVDVEKWVSTGNRRPHLSVLLVGDNPASHSYVLNKTRAAADVGITSETILKPSSISEEELMELIDKLNSDHRVDGLLVQLPLPEHIDERRICNAVSPDKDVDGFHVVNVGRLCLDQSSMLPATPWGVWEIIKRTGIPTLGKNVVVAGRSKNVGMPIAMLLHTDGRHERPGGDATVTISHRYTPKEQLRQHTKIADIIVAAAGIPNLITADMIKEGAAVIDVGINRIQDPLTGKDRLVGDVDFEGVRKKAGYITPVPGDRVFCLTSATMGRSRSRSRSPESSGSRCRKERRSSKKRRRSSSSSSSSSSSASPSRHKKHGCGSSKSQSAERRSEKNKQKRKHRSSSSSSSSSSSSSFSDEESKKRKHKKAKKQLKKMRAKEKKREKKEKKRLKKMKKLAAKAEAAANKAPLMIPVPVPVQIEKPDSYLKTWQSDDATEHGPVMTDEQKASFSTKRPLTKEEYEARQSVIRRVVDPETGRTRLVRGDGEILEEIVSKERHKEINKQATKRDGDSFQKRLGVNR
;
A
#
# COMPACT_ATOMS: atom_id res chain seq x y z
N MET A 1 -57.51 -18.45 20.44
CA MET A 1 -56.24 -18.90 19.83
C MET A 1 -55.74 -17.98 18.69
N ALA A 2 -56.54 -17.64 17.67
CA ALA A 2 -56.05 -16.88 16.50
C ALA A 2 -55.55 -15.45 16.83
N SER A 3 -56.32 -14.66 17.59
CA SER A 3 -56.00 -13.25 17.92
C SER A 3 -54.62 -13.04 18.57
N LEU A 4 -54.18 -13.95 19.45
CA LEU A 4 -52.88 -13.89 20.11
C LEU A 4 -51.67 -14.08 19.16
N ARG A 5 -51.86 -14.72 18.01
CA ARG A 5 -50.79 -14.89 17.00
C ARG A 5 -50.60 -13.62 16.18
N THR A 6 -51.66 -12.85 15.93
CA THR A 6 -51.61 -11.57 15.20
C THR A 6 -50.91 -10.49 16.02
N LEU A 7 -51.22 -10.40 17.33
CA LEU A 7 -50.54 -9.49 18.26
C LEU A 7 -49.03 -9.76 18.39
N ARG A 8 -48.60 -11.03 18.43
CA ARG A 8 -47.16 -11.38 18.42
C ARG A 8 -46.46 -10.96 17.13
N LYS A 9 -47.10 -11.09 15.96
CA LYS A 9 -46.53 -10.63 14.68
C LYS A 9 -46.42 -9.11 14.60
N LEU A 10 -47.42 -8.37 15.09
CA LEU A 10 -47.35 -6.91 15.20
C LEU A 10 -46.22 -6.45 16.14
N CYS A 11 -46.06 -7.10 17.29
CA CYS A 11 -44.97 -6.80 18.23
C CYS A 11 -43.57 -7.04 17.61
N GLN A 12 -43.40 -8.13 16.86
CA GLN A 12 -42.15 -8.40 16.10
C GLN A 12 -41.92 -7.42 14.95
N TYR A 13 -42.98 -6.95 14.28
CA TYR A 13 -42.85 -5.96 13.20
C TYR A 13 -42.42 -4.57 13.72
N VAL A 14 -42.93 -4.16 14.90
CA VAL A 14 -42.50 -2.94 15.58
C VAL A 14 -41.04 -3.03 16.06
N GLN A 15 -40.58 -4.21 16.52
CA GLN A 15 -39.18 -4.41 16.90
C GLN A 15 -38.19 -4.31 15.73
N HIS A 16 -38.59 -4.62 14.50
CA HIS A 16 -37.73 -4.49 13.32
C HIS A 16 -37.71 -3.09 12.67
N HIS A 17 -38.64 -2.21 13.06
CA HIS A 17 -38.67 -0.81 12.65
C HIS A 17 -38.35 0.17 13.79
N ALA A 18 -37.53 -0.28 14.75
CA ALA A 18 -36.70 0.63 15.53
C ALA A 18 -35.72 1.33 14.59
N CYS A 19 -36.15 2.48 14.02
CA CYS A 19 -35.22 3.47 13.53
C CYS A 19 -34.26 3.78 14.67
N ASN A 20 -33.01 3.32 14.53
CA ASN A 20 -31.89 3.88 15.26
C ASN A 20 -31.71 5.32 14.77
N LEU A 21 -32.58 6.21 15.28
CA LEU A 21 -32.27 7.60 15.49
C LEU A 21 -30.93 7.59 16.20
N HIS A 22 -29.89 7.88 15.43
CA HIS A 22 -28.55 8.01 15.95
C HIS A 22 -28.56 9.32 16.75
N VAL A 23 -29.12 9.25 17.96
CA VAL A 23 -29.01 10.30 18.96
C VAL A 23 -27.53 10.35 19.28
N SER A 24 -26.82 11.19 18.53
CA SER A 24 -25.50 11.67 18.87
C SER A 24 -25.68 12.46 20.15
N VAL A 25 -25.71 11.74 21.28
CA VAL A 25 -25.46 12.31 22.59
C VAL A 25 -24.08 12.94 22.46
N SER A 26 -24.07 14.26 22.28
CA SER A 26 -22.87 15.07 22.22
C SER A 26 -22.19 14.93 23.56
N ARG A 27 -21.28 13.96 23.67
CA ARG A 27 -20.44 13.81 24.86
C ARG A 27 -19.62 15.09 24.95
N PRO A 28 -19.69 15.83 26.07
CA PRO A 28 -18.98 17.10 26.20
C PRO A 28 -17.45 16.91 26.16
N GLU A 29 -16.97 15.68 26.37
CA GLU A 29 -15.57 15.30 26.24
C GLU A 29 -15.39 13.98 25.47
N ALA A 30 -14.24 13.89 24.79
CA ALA A 30 -13.78 12.74 24.02
C ALA A 30 -13.51 11.52 24.90
N VAL A 31 -13.78 10.33 24.37
CA VAL A 31 -13.35 9.08 24.99
C VAL A 31 -11.82 8.97 24.89
N VAL A 32 -11.14 9.06 26.02
CA VAL A 32 -9.68 8.89 26.11
C VAL A 32 -9.33 7.40 25.95
N ILE A 33 -8.77 7.05 24.79
CA ILE A 33 -8.36 5.67 24.47
C ILE A 33 -7.09 5.33 25.26
N SER A 34 -7.19 4.36 26.17
CA SER A 34 -6.02 3.87 26.92
C SER A 34 -5.21 2.87 26.09
N GLY A 35 -4.17 3.37 25.39
CA GLY A 35 -3.18 2.54 24.69
C GLY A 35 -2.57 1.47 25.59
N ARG A 36 -2.27 1.82 26.85
CA ARG A 36 -1.85 0.90 27.92
C ARG A 36 -2.78 -0.29 28.13
N LYS A 37 -4.10 -0.06 28.17
CA LYS A 37 -5.09 -1.15 28.38
C LYS A 37 -5.13 -2.09 27.17
N LEU A 38 -5.16 -1.53 25.96
CA LEU A 38 -5.16 -2.29 24.71
C LEU A 38 -3.85 -3.09 24.53
N ALA A 39 -2.71 -2.48 24.82
CA ALA A 39 -1.41 -3.13 24.76
C ALA A 39 -1.29 -4.28 25.77
N ARG A 40 -1.90 -4.17 26.96
CA ARG A 40 -1.99 -5.29 27.92
C ARG A 40 -2.83 -6.43 27.36
N GLN A 41 -4.03 -6.16 26.86
CA GLN A 41 -4.90 -7.19 26.24
C GLN A 41 -4.18 -7.95 25.12
N ILE A 42 -3.48 -7.23 24.24
CA ILE A 42 -2.70 -7.83 23.14
C ILE A 42 -1.54 -8.70 23.67
N ARG A 43 -0.87 -8.29 24.76
CA ARG A 43 0.16 -9.12 25.41
C ARG A 43 -0.44 -10.36 26.07
N ASP A 44 -1.59 -10.25 26.74
CA ASP A 44 -2.27 -11.41 27.35
C ASP A 44 -2.73 -12.43 26.31
N GLU A 45 -3.37 -11.97 25.22
CA GLU A 45 -3.73 -12.81 24.07
C GLU A 45 -2.51 -13.52 23.49
N ALA A 46 -1.43 -12.78 23.26
CA ALA A 46 -0.24 -13.34 22.62
C ALA A 46 0.58 -14.24 23.56
N ARG A 47 0.55 -14.02 24.88
CA ARG A 47 1.12 -14.92 25.89
C ARG A 47 0.44 -16.29 25.84
N VAL A 48 -0.89 -16.34 25.83
CA VAL A 48 -1.66 -17.59 25.66
C VAL A 48 -1.29 -18.29 24.35
N ASP A 49 -1.11 -17.51 23.28
CA ASP A 49 -0.72 -18.02 21.97
C ASP A 49 0.71 -18.63 21.96
N VAL A 50 1.67 -18.02 22.68
CA VAL A 50 3.03 -18.54 22.90
C VAL A 50 3.03 -19.76 23.83
N GLU A 51 2.26 -19.76 24.91
CA GLU A 51 2.12 -20.90 25.83
C GLU A 51 1.55 -22.13 25.09
N LYS A 52 0.52 -21.93 24.27
CA LYS A 52 -0.04 -22.97 23.39
C LYS A 52 0.96 -23.45 22.33
N TRP A 53 1.78 -22.57 21.79
CA TRP A 53 2.84 -22.92 20.85
C TRP A 53 3.90 -23.82 21.50
N VAL A 54 4.32 -23.51 22.72
CA VAL A 54 5.28 -24.33 23.48
C VAL A 54 4.67 -25.66 23.93
N SER A 55 3.39 -25.68 24.36
CA SER A 55 2.72 -26.90 24.81
C SER A 55 2.49 -27.93 23.69
N THR A 56 2.54 -27.51 22.43
CA THR A 56 2.54 -28.40 21.25
C THR A 56 3.93 -28.93 20.88
N GLY A 57 4.92 -28.75 21.77
CA GLY A 57 6.28 -29.29 21.63
C GLY A 57 7.25 -28.41 20.84
N ASN A 58 6.82 -27.23 20.40
CA ASN A 58 7.68 -26.32 19.64
C ASN A 58 8.61 -25.51 20.55
N ARG A 59 9.77 -25.11 20.03
CA ARG A 59 10.68 -24.18 20.71
C ARG A 59 10.00 -22.84 20.98
N ARG A 60 10.28 -22.23 22.14
CA ARG A 60 9.95 -20.82 22.42
C ARG A 60 10.49 -19.92 21.30
N PRO A 61 9.71 -18.92 20.83
CA PRO A 61 10.21 -17.95 19.87
C PRO A 61 11.37 -17.14 20.44
N HIS A 62 12.26 -16.68 19.56
CA HIS A 62 13.42 -15.86 19.92
C HIS A 62 13.51 -14.57 19.09
N LEU A 63 13.81 -13.47 19.77
CA LEU A 63 13.96 -12.12 19.22
C LEU A 63 15.38 -11.59 19.46
N SER A 64 16.13 -11.35 18.38
CA SER A 64 17.43 -10.67 18.45
C SER A 64 17.26 -9.18 18.13
N VAL A 65 17.74 -8.31 19.02
CA VAL A 65 17.69 -6.85 18.84
C VAL A 65 19.10 -6.29 18.70
N LEU A 66 19.41 -5.71 17.54
CA LEU A 66 20.63 -4.93 17.31
C LEU A 66 20.42 -3.48 17.74
N LEU A 67 21.31 -2.97 18.59
CA LEU A 67 21.36 -1.56 18.99
C LEU A 67 22.78 -1.01 18.76
N VAL A 68 22.87 0.04 17.95
CA VAL A 68 24.13 0.70 17.57
C VAL A 68 24.21 2.08 18.23
N GLY A 69 25.26 2.29 19.04
CA GLY A 69 25.51 3.54 19.75
C GLY A 69 24.60 3.79 20.96
N ASP A 70 24.96 4.83 21.73
CA ASP A 70 24.50 5.00 23.12
C ASP A 70 23.32 5.96 23.29
N ASN A 71 22.43 6.08 22.28
CA ASN A 71 21.31 7.02 22.34
C ASN A 71 20.32 6.64 23.47
N PRO A 72 20.12 7.48 24.52
CA PRO A 72 19.30 7.12 25.67
C PRO A 72 17.83 6.83 25.32
N ALA A 73 17.31 7.45 24.26
CA ALA A 73 15.97 7.13 23.75
C ALA A 73 15.93 5.71 23.18
N SER A 74 16.92 5.33 22.36
CA SER A 74 17.02 3.99 21.77
C SER A 74 17.17 2.90 22.83
N HIS A 75 18.00 3.10 23.87
CA HIS A 75 18.09 2.18 25.01
C HIS A 75 16.74 2.00 25.72
N SER A 76 16.03 3.09 26.03
CA SER A 76 14.72 3.02 26.68
C SER A 76 13.69 2.30 25.80
N TYR A 77 13.69 2.53 24.49
CA TYR A 77 12.85 1.77 23.55
C TYR A 77 13.20 0.28 23.57
N VAL A 78 14.46 -0.11 23.38
CA VAL A 78 14.89 -1.52 23.33
C VAL A 78 14.58 -2.24 24.64
N LEU A 79 14.80 -1.62 25.80
CA LEU A 79 14.44 -2.17 27.11
C LEU A 79 12.92 -2.43 27.23
N ASN A 80 12.08 -1.55 26.68
CA ASN A 80 10.64 -1.78 26.65
C ASN A 80 10.25 -2.90 25.66
N LYS A 81 10.99 -3.07 24.54
CA LYS A 81 10.78 -4.17 23.60
C LYS A 81 11.12 -5.53 24.24
N THR A 82 12.26 -5.65 24.92
CA THR A 82 12.69 -6.91 25.56
C THR A 82 11.84 -7.27 26.77
N ARG A 83 11.45 -6.29 27.60
CA ARG A 83 10.45 -6.51 28.66
C ARG A 83 9.13 -7.02 28.11
N ALA A 84 8.60 -6.37 27.06
CA ALA A 84 7.35 -6.81 26.43
C ALA A 84 7.45 -8.21 25.79
N ALA A 85 8.62 -8.64 25.34
CA ALA A 85 8.88 -10.00 24.85
C ALA A 85 8.93 -11.01 26.00
N ALA A 86 9.61 -10.69 27.11
CA ALA A 86 9.67 -11.51 28.30
C ALA A 86 8.28 -11.70 28.94
N ASP A 87 7.48 -10.63 29.04
CA ASP A 87 6.08 -10.63 29.54
C ASP A 87 5.19 -11.66 28.83
N VAL A 88 5.46 -11.97 27.55
CA VAL A 88 4.69 -12.91 26.72
C VAL A 88 5.38 -14.27 26.55
N GLY A 89 6.48 -14.51 27.27
CA GLY A 89 7.22 -15.78 27.22
C GLY A 89 8.09 -15.98 25.97
N ILE A 90 8.38 -14.91 25.21
CA ILE A 90 9.36 -14.90 24.13
C ILE A 90 10.74 -14.64 24.73
N THR A 91 11.73 -15.39 24.25
CA THR A 91 13.14 -15.16 24.63
C THR A 91 13.73 -14.04 23.79
N SER A 92 14.56 -13.16 24.37
CA SER A 92 15.17 -12.06 23.61
C SER A 92 16.60 -11.79 24.01
N GLU A 93 17.44 -11.45 23.04
CA GLU A 93 18.79 -10.92 23.25
C GLU A 93 18.90 -9.48 22.75
N THR A 94 19.79 -8.70 23.35
CA THR A 94 20.17 -7.37 22.87
C THR A 94 21.66 -7.35 22.58
N ILE A 95 22.02 -7.19 21.31
CA ILE A 95 23.40 -7.12 20.86
C ILE A 95 23.75 -5.64 20.72
N LEU A 96 24.52 -5.15 21.69
CA LEU A 96 25.04 -3.79 21.69
C LEU A 96 26.27 -3.70 20.79
N LYS A 97 26.34 -2.65 19.97
CA LYS A 97 27.50 -2.31 19.13
C LYS A 97 27.84 -0.84 19.29
N PRO A 98 29.14 -0.46 19.27
CA PRO A 98 29.55 0.93 19.38
C PRO A 98 29.05 1.73 18.17
N SER A 99 28.89 3.04 18.33
CA SER A 99 28.55 3.94 17.22
C SER A 99 29.61 3.98 16.11
N SER A 100 30.79 3.42 16.33
CA SER A 100 31.91 3.34 15.38
C SER A 100 31.90 2.08 14.49
N ILE A 101 30.94 1.16 14.67
CA ILE A 101 30.85 -0.06 13.84
C ILE A 101 30.74 0.30 12.34
N SER A 102 31.41 -0.45 11.47
CA SER A 102 31.26 -0.25 10.02
C SER A 102 29.91 -0.77 9.51
N GLU A 103 29.54 -0.37 8.29
CA GLU A 103 28.35 -0.91 7.63
C GLU A 103 28.55 -2.41 7.30
N GLU A 104 29.77 -2.79 6.91
CA GLU A 104 30.16 -4.16 6.60
C GLU A 104 30.07 -5.09 7.82
N GLU A 105 30.62 -4.68 8.97
CA GLU A 105 30.54 -5.45 10.24
C GLU A 105 29.10 -5.62 10.72
N LEU A 106 28.24 -4.62 10.49
CA LEU A 106 26.82 -4.69 10.82
C LEU A 106 26.06 -5.63 9.86
N MET A 107 26.40 -5.61 8.57
CA MET A 107 25.85 -6.53 7.56
C MET A 107 26.23 -7.99 7.87
N GLU A 108 27.50 -8.29 8.16
CA GLU A 108 27.95 -9.65 8.54
C GLU A 108 27.21 -10.19 9.77
N LEU A 109 26.98 -9.33 10.77
CA LEU A 109 26.20 -9.68 11.96
C LEU A 109 24.73 -9.99 11.61
N ILE A 110 24.13 -9.22 10.71
CA ILE A 110 22.76 -9.47 10.22
C ILE A 110 22.70 -10.78 9.45
N ASP A 111 23.67 -11.09 8.59
CA ASP A 111 23.70 -12.33 7.82
C ASP A 111 23.91 -13.57 8.69
N LYS A 112 24.72 -13.46 9.75
CA LYS A 112 24.83 -14.48 10.80
C LYS A 112 23.49 -14.70 11.51
N LEU A 113 22.81 -13.63 11.91
CA LEU A 113 21.51 -13.71 12.59
C LEU A 113 20.37 -14.14 11.65
N ASN A 114 20.46 -13.86 10.35
CA ASN A 114 19.57 -14.39 9.31
C ASN A 114 19.72 -15.91 9.17
N SER A 115 20.96 -16.39 9.16
CA SER A 115 21.29 -17.82 9.03
C SER A 115 20.96 -18.62 10.28
N ASP A 116 20.99 -18.03 11.47
CA ASP A 116 20.71 -18.77 12.71
C ASP A 116 19.24 -19.21 12.81
N HIS A 117 19.00 -20.52 12.77
CA HIS A 117 17.69 -21.12 12.96
C HIS A 117 17.09 -20.84 14.35
N ARG A 118 17.92 -20.49 15.34
CA ARG A 118 17.53 -20.09 16.69
C ARG A 118 17.02 -18.65 16.79
N VAL A 119 17.04 -17.87 15.71
CA VAL A 119 16.46 -16.51 15.67
C VAL A 119 15.20 -16.53 14.81
N ASP A 120 14.06 -16.20 15.41
CA ASP A 120 12.75 -16.15 14.70
C ASP A 120 12.43 -14.72 14.23
N GLY A 121 12.76 -13.72 15.05
CA GLY A 121 12.65 -12.29 14.73
C GLY A 121 13.97 -11.55 14.91
N LEU A 122 14.29 -10.66 13.98
CA LEU A 122 15.46 -9.79 13.99
C LEU A 122 15.01 -8.34 13.84
N LEU A 123 15.51 -7.49 14.73
CA LEU A 123 15.17 -6.07 14.77
C LEU A 123 16.44 -5.23 14.84
N VAL A 124 16.55 -4.19 14.00
CA VAL A 124 17.62 -3.19 14.08
C VAL A 124 17.04 -1.88 14.58
N GLN A 125 17.50 -1.40 15.74
CA GLN A 125 16.95 -0.20 16.35
C GLN A 125 17.45 1.06 15.63
N LEU A 126 16.51 1.77 15.00
CA LEU A 126 16.74 3.08 14.37
C LEU A 126 16.60 4.25 15.38
N PRO A 127 17.23 5.42 15.14
CA PRO A 127 18.11 5.72 14.01
C PRO A 127 19.51 5.11 14.15
N LEU A 128 20.18 4.88 13.03
CA LEU A 128 21.59 4.49 12.99
C LEU A 128 22.53 5.71 12.88
N PRO A 129 23.84 5.54 13.14
CA PRO A 129 24.86 6.56 12.85
C PRO A 129 24.83 7.02 11.37
N GLU A 130 25.17 8.28 11.12
CA GLU A 130 25.03 8.91 9.79
C GLU A 130 25.87 8.27 8.67
N HIS A 131 26.91 7.50 9.01
CA HIS A 131 27.76 6.81 8.04
C HIS A 131 27.19 5.46 7.56
N ILE A 132 26.04 5.02 8.09
CA ILE A 132 25.38 3.75 7.74
C ILE A 132 24.05 4.02 7.01
N ASP A 133 23.84 3.38 5.85
CA ASP A 133 22.57 3.44 5.13
C ASP A 133 21.51 2.55 5.79
N GLU A 134 20.66 3.17 6.61
CA GLU A 134 19.48 2.54 7.22
C GLU A 134 18.63 1.72 6.23
N ARG A 135 18.52 2.14 4.96
CA ARG A 135 17.73 1.43 3.94
C ARG A 135 18.43 0.14 3.50
N ARG A 136 19.75 0.16 3.36
CA ARG A 136 20.55 -1.04 3.05
C ARG A 136 20.43 -2.05 4.20
N ILE A 137 20.63 -1.58 5.43
CA ILE A 137 20.49 -2.39 6.65
C ILE A 137 19.07 -3.00 6.81
N CYS A 138 18.01 -2.20 6.63
CA CYS A 138 16.63 -2.72 6.68
C CYS A 138 16.32 -3.75 5.58
N ASN A 139 17.03 -3.69 4.45
CA ASN A 139 16.89 -4.65 3.35
C ASN A 139 17.81 -5.88 3.49
N ALA A 140 18.73 -5.89 4.45
CA ALA A 140 19.57 -7.04 4.76
C ALA A 140 18.87 -8.03 5.71
N VAL A 141 18.00 -7.54 6.61
CA VAL A 141 17.18 -8.38 7.49
C VAL A 141 16.25 -9.25 6.64
N SER A 142 16.31 -10.57 6.82
CA SER A 142 15.49 -11.52 6.06
C SER A 142 13.99 -11.15 6.17
N PRO A 143 13.21 -11.12 5.07
CA PRO A 143 11.81 -10.70 5.09
C PRO A 143 10.93 -11.49 6.08
N ASP A 144 11.33 -12.71 6.44
CA ASP A 144 10.63 -13.56 7.40
C ASP A 144 11.10 -13.41 8.86
N LYS A 145 12.22 -12.71 9.11
CA LYS A 145 12.67 -12.25 10.45
C LYS A 145 12.34 -10.78 10.72
N ASP A 146 12.05 -9.99 9.68
CA ASP A 146 11.76 -8.55 9.75
C ASP A 146 10.47 -8.25 10.55
N VAL A 147 10.58 -8.27 11.88
CA VAL A 147 9.48 -8.00 12.82
C VAL A 147 9.10 -6.52 12.93
N ASP A 148 9.93 -5.62 12.40
CA ASP A 148 9.63 -4.18 12.28
C ASP A 148 8.97 -3.84 10.93
N GLY A 149 8.88 -4.78 9.97
CA GLY A 149 8.19 -4.63 8.69
C GLY A 149 8.84 -3.64 7.72
N PHE A 150 10.15 -3.37 7.85
CA PHE A 150 10.86 -2.35 7.07
C PHE A 150 11.54 -2.87 5.80
N HIS A 151 11.67 -4.19 5.65
CA HIS A 151 12.25 -4.82 4.47
C HIS A 151 11.38 -4.55 3.23
N VAL A 152 12.00 -4.21 2.10
CA VAL A 152 11.29 -3.79 0.87
C VAL A 152 10.21 -4.78 0.40
N VAL A 153 10.40 -6.09 0.60
CA VAL A 153 9.40 -7.12 0.28
C VAL A 153 8.17 -7.05 1.21
N ASN A 154 8.33 -6.77 2.50
CA ASN A 154 7.19 -6.65 3.43
C ASN A 154 6.40 -5.37 3.18
N VAL A 155 7.11 -4.27 2.90
CA VAL A 155 6.51 -3.00 2.46
C VAL A 155 5.79 -3.17 1.11
N GLY A 156 6.39 -3.89 0.16
CA GLY A 156 5.80 -4.19 -1.15
C GLY A 156 4.51 -5.01 -1.03
N ARG A 157 4.54 -6.10 -0.25
CA ARG A 157 3.36 -6.94 0.05
C ARG A 157 2.26 -6.15 0.75
N LEU A 158 2.58 -5.28 1.71
CA LEU A 158 1.63 -4.36 2.34
C LEU A 158 0.96 -3.44 1.31
N CYS A 159 1.72 -2.86 0.39
CA CYS A 159 1.18 -2.01 -0.68
C CYS A 159 0.36 -2.77 -1.74
N LEU A 160 0.38 -4.11 -1.72
CA LEU A 160 -0.37 -5.00 -2.63
C LEU A 160 -1.47 -5.78 -1.89
N ASP A 161 -1.76 -5.43 -0.63
CA ASP A 161 -2.73 -6.10 0.25
C ASP A 161 -2.52 -7.61 0.45
N GLN A 162 -1.27 -8.04 0.34
CA GLN A 162 -0.82 -9.39 0.61
C GLN A 162 -0.42 -9.55 2.08
N SER A 163 -0.35 -10.79 2.56
CA SER A 163 0.14 -11.07 3.92
C SER A 163 1.62 -10.69 4.06
N SER A 164 1.96 -9.89 5.07
CA SER A 164 3.32 -9.46 5.39
C SER A 164 3.50 -9.11 6.86
N MET A 165 4.76 -8.97 7.29
CA MET A 165 5.06 -8.34 8.58
C MET A 165 4.72 -6.85 8.51
N LEU A 166 3.73 -6.44 9.30
CA LEU A 166 3.28 -5.06 9.37
C LEU A 166 4.15 -4.28 10.37
N PRO A 167 4.58 -3.04 10.05
CA PRO A 167 5.30 -2.23 11.01
C PRO A 167 4.50 -1.97 12.28
N ALA A 168 5.14 -2.18 13.43
CA ALA A 168 4.45 -2.29 14.72
C ALA A 168 3.61 -1.06 15.10
N THR A 169 4.08 0.16 14.79
CA THR A 169 3.33 1.40 15.10
C THR A 169 2.09 1.56 14.21
N PRO A 170 2.18 1.45 12.87
CA PRO A 170 1.02 1.36 11.98
C PRO A 170 0.00 0.29 12.35
N TRP A 171 0.46 -0.92 12.68
CA TRP A 171 -0.47 -1.98 13.11
C TRP A 171 -1.09 -1.69 14.47
N GLY A 172 -0.35 -1.08 15.42
CA GLY A 172 -0.90 -0.60 16.68
C GLY A 172 -2.00 0.45 16.53
N VAL A 173 -1.86 1.38 15.56
CA VAL A 173 -2.93 2.34 15.19
C VAL A 173 -4.17 1.61 14.65
N TRP A 174 -3.97 0.59 13.80
CA TRP A 174 -5.05 -0.23 13.26
C TRP A 174 -5.79 -1.02 14.35
N GLU A 175 -5.07 -1.63 15.30
CA GLU A 175 -5.67 -2.31 16.46
C GLU A 175 -6.43 -1.36 17.38
N ILE A 176 -5.92 -0.14 17.59
CA ILE A 176 -6.64 0.91 18.35
C ILE A 176 -7.99 1.21 17.71
N ILE A 177 -8.03 1.44 16.40
CA ILE A 177 -9.27 1.73 15.65
C ILE A 177 -10.25 0.56 15.77
N LYS A 178 -9.80 -0.66 15.45
CA LYS A 178 -10.60 -1.89 15.50
C LYS A 178 -11.19 -2.15 16.87
N ARG A 179 -10.35 -2.20 17.92
CA ARG A 179 -10.76 -2.59 19.29
C ARG A 179 -11.62 -1.52 19.97
N THR A 180 -11.53 -0.27 19.51
CA THR A 180 -12.43 0.81 19.96
C THR A 180 -13.76 0.82 19.18
N GLY A 181 -13.90 0.02 18.12
CA GLY A 181 -15.12 -0.04 17.31
C GLY A 181 -15.33 1.18 16.40
N ILE A 182 -14.26 1.91 16.06
CA ILE A 182 -14.33 3.10 15.21
C ILE A 182 -14.48 2.63 13.74
N PRO A 183 -15.58 2.96 13.05
CA PRO A 183 -15.79 2.52 11.67
C PRO A 183 -14.86 3.27 10.71
N THR A 184 -14.27 2.56 9.74
CA THR A 184 -13.36 3.13 8.73
C THR A 184 -13.94 3.12 7.32
N LEU A 185 -14.79 2.14 7.00
CA LEU A 185 -15.37 1.96 5.67
C LEU A 185 -16.15 3.20 5.23
N GLY A 186 -15.74 3.78 4.10
CA GLY A 186 -16.32 5.00 3.54
C GLY A 186 -16.11 6.27 4.37
N LYS A 187 -15.21 6.26 5.35
CA LYS A 187 -14.88 7.44 6.18
C LYS A 187 -13.74 8.26 5.60
N ASN A 188 -13.73 9.55 5.92
CA ASN A 188 -12.62 10.44 5.58
C ASN A 188 -11.51 10.32 6.63
N VAL A 189 -10.31 9.96 6.20
CA VAL A 189 -9.12 9.83 7.06
C VAL A 189 -8.10 10.89 6.63
N VAL A 190 -7.47 11.56 7.59
CA VAL A 190 -6.26 12.36 7.35
C VAL A 190 -5.08 11.78 8.10
N VAL A 191 -3.99 11.47 7.39
CA VAL A 191 -2.70 11.08 7.99
C VAL A 191 -1.75 12.26 7.86
N ALA A 192 -1.44 12.90 8.99
CA ALA A 192 -0.48 14.01 9.07
C ALA A 192 0.92 13.46 9.30
N GLY A 193 1.56 13.02 8.22
CA GLY A 193 2.87 12.37 8.23
C GLY A 193 3.02 11.44 7.03
N ARG A 194 4.23 11.37 6.45
CA ARG A 194 4.54 10.48 5.31
C ARG A 194 5.84 9.68 5.48
N SER A 195 6.28 9.49 6.72
CA SER A 195 7.45 8.67 7.02
C SER A 195 7.23 7.22 6.52
N LYS A 196 8.32 6.54 6.17
CA LYS A 196 8.25 5.19 5.59
C LYS A 196 7.92 4.10 6.62
N ASN A 197 8.20 4.36 7.89
CA ASN A 197 7.93 3.49 9.03
C ASN A 197 6.56 3.72 9.71
N VAL A 198 5.96 4.90 9.57
CA VAL A 198 4.70 5.26 10.27
C VAL A 198 3.63 5.79 9.32
N GLY A 199 3.81 7.00 8.75
CA GLY A 199 2.74 7.68 8.02
C GLY A 199 2.28 6.96 6.74
N MET A 200 3.23 6.47 5.92
CA MET A 200 2.90 5.75 4.69
C MET A 200 2.20 4.41 4.97
N PRO A 201 2.71 3.51 5.83
CA PRO A 201 1.99 2.27 6.13
C PRO A 201 0.61 2.47 6.76
N ILE A 202 0.42 3.48 7.64
CA ILE A 202 -0.91 3.81 8.20
C ILE A 202 -1.88 4.17 7.07
N ALA A 203 -1.47 5.01 6.13
CA ALA A 203 -2.30 5.34 4.98
C ALA A 203 -2.64 4.10 4.15
N MET A 204 -1.68 3.19 3.95
CA MET A 204 -1.90 1.95 3.20
C MET A 204 -2.93 1.05 3.90
N LEU A 205 -2.77 0.77 5.19
CA LEU A 205 -3.71 -0.04 5.98
C LEU A 205 -5.15 0.52 5.97
N LEU A 206 -5.30 1.85 6.01
CA LEU A 206 -6.62 2.48 6.14
C LEU A 206 -7.39 2.58 4.81
N HIS A 207 -6.73 2.78 3.66
CA HIS A 207 -7.44 3.03 2.39
C HIS A 207 -7.81 1.78 1.57
N THR A 208 -7.24 0.64 1.92
CA THR A 208 -7.25 -0.61 1.13
C THR A 208 -8.54 -1.41 1.31
N ASP A 209 -8.83 -2.31 0.37
CA ASP A 209 -10.08 -3.11 0.36
C ASP A 209 -10.11 -4.10 1.54
N GLY A 210 -11.20 -4.10 2.31
CA GLY A 210 -11.44 -5.04 3.40
C GLY A 210 -11.57 -6.51 2.97
N ARG A 211 -11.61 -6.80 1.65
CA ARG A 211 -11.80 -8.13 1.05
C ARG A 211 -10.52 -8.76 0.49
N HIS A 212 -9.40 -8.03 0.48
CA HIS A 212 -8.12 -8.58 0.05
C HIS A 212 -7.51 -9.54 1.09
N GLU A 213 -6.45 -10.26 0.71
CA GLU A 213 -5.78 -11.28 1.55
C GLU A 213 -5.42 -10.73 2.94
N ARG A 214 -4.93 -9.50 3.00
CA ARG A 214 -4.81 -8.68 4.20
C ARG A 214 -5.92 -7.61 4.19
N PRO A 215 -7.00 -7.74 5.00
CA PRO A 215 -8.10 -6.78 5.03
C PRO A 215 -7.65 -5.34 5.34
N GLY A 216 -7.98 -4.41 4.45
CA GLY A 216 -7.84 -2.97 4.67
C GLY A 216 -9.01 -2.33 5.42
N GLY A 217 -9.07 -1.00 5.40
CA GLY A 217 -10.08 -0.20 6.09
C GLY A 217 -11.13 0.48 5.23
N ASP A 218 -11.07 0.37 3.89
CA ASP A 218 -12.01 0.97 2.94
C ASP A 218 -12.23 2.49 3.12
N ALA A 219 -11.25 3.21 3.67
CA ALA A 219 -11.35 4.63 3.99
C ALA A 219 -10.83 5.55 2.86
N THR A 220 -11.40 6.74 2.73
CA THR A 220 -10.87 7.78 1.85
C THR A 220 -9.74 8.53 2.56
N VAL A 221 -8.48 8.12 2.31
CA VAL A 221 -7.29 8.64 3.00
C VAL A 221 -6.66 9.83 2.26
N THR A 222 -6.49 10.94 2.98
CA THR A 222 -5.64 12.08 2.58
C THR A 222 -4.31 12.06 3.34
N ILE A 223 -3.19 12.08 2.62
CA ILE A 223 -1.85 12.14 3.22
C ILE A 223 -1.35 13.59 3.18
N SER A 224 -1.01 14.15 4.35
CA SER A 224 -0.36 15.46 4.47
C SER A 224 1.06 15.34 5.03
N HIS A 225 1.86 16.38 4.85
CA HIS A 225 3.31 16.34 5.08
C HIS A 225 3.93 17.75 5.17
N ARG A 226 5.24 17.86 5.42
CA ARG A 226 5.99 19.13 5.56
C ARG A 226 5.77 20.22 4.47
N TYR A 227 5.33 19.86 3.27
CA TYR A 227 5.00 20.83 2.20
C TYR A 227 3.49 21.14 2.06
N THR A 228 2.64 20.61 2.96
CA THR A 228 1.21 20.92 2.99
C THR A 228 1.02 22.22 3.78
N PRO A 229 0.49 23.31 3.18
CA PRO A 229 0.22 24.54 3.92
C PRO A 229 -0.77 24.30 5.06
N LYS A 230 -0.65 25.04 6.18
CA LYS A 230 -1.53 24.87 7.35
C LYS A 230 -3.02 24.99 6.99
N GLU A 231 -3.38 25.91 6.09
CA GLU A 231 -4.78 26.06 5.65
C GLU A 231 -5.30 24.88 4.83
N GLN A 232 -4.44 24.22 4.03
CA GLN A 232 -4.81 22.98 3.33
C GLN A 232 -4.96 21.83 4.32
N LEU A 233 -4.04 21.70 5.30
CA LEU A 233 -4.16 20.73 6.37
C LEU A 233 -5.48 20.91 7.16
N ARG A 234 -5.83 22.16 7.48
CA ARG A 234 -7.08 22.55 8.16
C ARG A 234 -8.32 22.23 7.33
N GLN A 235 -8.31 22.44 6.02
CA GLN A 235 -9.42 22.09 5.14
C GLN A 235 -9.71 20.58 5.15
N HIS A 236 -8.67 19.74 5.05
CA HIS A 236 -8.83 18.29 5.07
C HIS A 236 -9.19 17.73 6.46
N THR A 237 -8.58 18.25 7.53
CA THR A 237 -8.88 17.80 8.90
C THR A 237 -10.30 18.16 9.34
N LYS A 238 -10.85 19.31 8.91
CA LYS A 238 -12.24 19.69 9.20
C LYS A 238 -13.32 18.78 8.60
N ILE A 239 -12.99 17.99 7.58
CA ILE A 239 -13.92 17.02 6.97
C ILE A 239 -13.59 15.56 7.33
N ALA A 240 -12.53 15.33 8.10
CA ALA A 240 -12.08 14.01 8.50
C ALA A 240 -12.93 13.44 9.64
N ASP A 241 -13.31 12.17 9.52
CA ASP A 241 -13.89 11.39 10.61
C ASP A 241 -12.79 10.80 11.52
N ILE A 242 -11.60 10.56 10.95
CA ILE A 242 -10.42 10.03 11.66
C ILE A 242 -9.20 10.86 11.28
N ILE A 243 -8.42 11.31 12.27
CA ILE A 243 -7.16 12.03 12.08
C ILE A 243 -6.05 11.26 12.79
N VAL A 244 -5.00 10.94 12.06
CA VAL A 244 -3.79 10.32 12.60
C VAL A 244 -2.62 11.30 12.50
N ALA A 245 -2.12 11.77 13.64
CA ALA A 245 -1.00 12.70 13.72
C ALA A 245 0.32 11.94 13.91
N ALA A 246 1.25 12.08 12.97
CA ALA A 246 2.52 11.36 12.92
C ALA A 246 3.61 12.22 12.25
N ALA A 247 3.68 13.49 12.66
CA ALA A 247 4.53 14.53 12.08
C ALA A 247 5.76 14.84 12.95
N GLY A 248 5.67 14.69 14.28
CA GLY A 248 6.72 15.10 15.21
C GLY A 248 6.79 16.62 15.37
N ILE A 249 5.62 17.26 15.59
CA ILE A 249 5.47 18.71 15.76
C ILE A 249 4.42 18.96 16.86
N PRO A 250 4.82 19.45 18.06
CA PRO A 250 3.89 19.77 19.13
C PRO A 250 2.77 20.72 18.69
N ASN A 251 1.54 20.46 19.14
CA ASN A 251 0.36 21.30 18.89
C ASN A 251 0.11 21.61 17.39
N LEU A 252 0.50 20.72 16.48
CA LEU A 252 0.22 20.82 15.05
C LEU A 252 -1.28 20.75 14.76
N ILE A 253 -1.99 19.89 15.48
CA ILE A 253 -3.43 19.66 15.33
C ILE A 253 -4.17 20.32 16.51
N THR A 254 -4.94 21.36 16.22
CA THR A 254 -5.67 22.19 17.20
C THR A 254 -7.18 22.02 17.11
N ALA A 255 -7.90 22.37 18.18
CA ALA A 255 -9.36 22.19 18.28
C ALA A 255 -10.18 22.83 17.15
N ASP A 256 -9.69 23.89 16.50
CA ASP A 256 -10.39 24.55 15.38
C ASP A 256 -10.25 23.80 14.04
N MET A 257 -9.37 22.80 13.97
CA MET A 257 -9.13 21.93 12.81
C MET A 257 -9.96 20.63 12.86
N ILE A 258 -10.53 20.32 14.02
CA ILE A 258 -11.23 19.05 14.29
C ILE A 258 -12.72 19.14 13.97
N LYS A 259 -13.22 18.15 13.23
CA LYS A 259 -14.65 17.87 13.09
C LYS A 259 -15.21 17.34 14.41
N GLU A 260 -16.37 17.82 14.83
CA GLU A 260 -17.05 17.33 16.03
C GLU A 260 -17.36 15.83 15.92
N GLY A 261 -17.06 15.07 16.98
CA GLY A 261 -17.20 13.62 17.03
C GLY A 261 -16.09 12.81 16.32
N ALA A 262 -15.09 13.46 15.70
CA ALA A 262 -14.00 12.75 15.02
C ALA A 262 -13.11 11.95 16.00
N ALA A 263 -12.48 10.88 15.50
CA ALA A 263 -11.45 10.14 16.23
C ALA A 263 -10.06 10.72 15.95
N VAL A 264 -9.31 11.04 17.00
CA VAL A 264 -7.96 11.62 16.89
C VAL A 264 -6.93 10.69 17.51
N ILE A 265 -6.00 10.22 16.69
CA ILE A 265 -4.94 9.29 17.07
C ILE A 265 -3.60 10.00 16.95
N ASP A 266 -2.96 10.24 18.09
CA ASP A 266 -1.68 10.90 18.21
C ASP A 266 -0.56 9.85 18.34
N VAL A 267 0.31 9.84 17.33
CA VAL A 267 1.49 8.96 17.22
C VAL A 267 2.78 9.76 17.44
N GLY A 268 2.67 11.10 17.52
CA GLY A 268 3.77 12.01 17.81
C GLY A 268 4.36 11.74 19.18
N ILE A 269 5.68 11.81 19.29
CA ILE A 269 6.38 11.87 20.57
C ILE A 269 7.46 12.92 20.45
N ASN A 270 7.22 14.04 21.10
CA ASN A 270 8.07 15.21 21.13
C ASN A 270 8.56 15.42 22.57
N ARG A 271 9.86 15.63 22.77
CA ARG A 271 10.40 16.10 24.05
C ARG A 271 10.33 17.62 24.07
N ILE A 272 9.70 18.17 25.10
CA ILE A 272 9.73 19.59 25.42
C ILE A 272 10.27 19.75 26.84
N GLN A 273 11.04 20.81 27.10
CA GLN A 273 11.32 21.21 28.47
C GLN A 273 10.10 21.94 29.02
N ASP A 274 9.64 21.51 30.19
CA ASP A 274 8.61 22.23 30.93
C ASP A 274 9.20 23.56 31.47
N PRO A 275 8.70 24.73 31.03
CA PRO A 275 9.25 26.02 31.44
C PRO A 275 9.06 26.32 32.94
N LEU A 276 8.19 25.59 33.65
CA LEU A 276 7.98 25.76 35.09
C LEU A 276 8.86 24.84 35.95
N THR A 277 9.13 23.61 35.49
CA THR A 277 9.86 22.61 36.28
C THR A 277 11.27 22.30 35.77
N GLY A 278 11.63 22.78 34.58
CA GLY A 278 12.91 22.48 33.91
C GLY A 278 13.06 21.03 33.45
N LYS A 279 12.03 20.19 33.64
CA LYS A 279 12.08 18.75 33.34
C LYS A 279 11.61 18.47 31.91
N ASP A 280 12.25 17.49 31.27
CA ASP A 280 11.79 16.94 29.99
C ASP A 280 10.41 16.28 30.16
N ARG A 281 9.43 16.78 29.41
CA ARG A 281 8.09 16.22 29.26
C ARG A 281 7.89 15.69 27.85
N LEU A 282 7.24 14.52 27.75
CA LEU A 282 6.75 14.01 26.47
C LEU A 282 5.38 14.60 26.16
N VAL A 283 5.23 15.14 24.96
CA VAL A 283 3.96 15.61 24.39
C VAL A 283 3.76 15.06 22.98
N GLY A 284 2.51 14.96 22.55
CA GLY A 284 2.15 14.50 21.21
C GLY A 284 2.20 15.60 20.16
N ASP A 285 1.61 15.34 18.99
CA ASP A 285 1.41 16.31 17.91
C ASP A 285 0.07 17.08 18.04
N VAL A 286 -0.81 16.65 18.94
CA VAL A 286 -2.16 17.18 19.14
C VAL A 286 -2.24 18.05 20.40
N ASP A 287 -2.94 19.18 20.30
CA ASP A 287 -3.41 19.95 21.47
C ASP A 287 -4.49 19.14 22.21
N PHE A 288 -4.07 18.27 23.13
CA PHE A 288 -4.94 17.34 23.82
C PHE A 288 -6.08 18.04 24.58
N GLU A 289 -5.80 19.16 25.24
CA GLU A 289 -6.75 19.89 26.08
C GLU A 289 -7.82 20.65 25.29
N GLY A 290 -7.46 21.22 24.14
CA GLY A 290 -8.43 21.79 23.21
C GLY A 290 -9.22 20.71 22.46
N VAL A 291 -8.54 19.68 21.96
CA VAL A 291 -9.15 18.66 21.08
C VAL A 291 -10.06 17.70 21.82
N ARG A 292 -9.78 17.38 23.10
CA ARG A 292 -10.67 16.51 23.91
C ARG A 292 -12.08 17.07 24.09
N LYS A 293 -12.30 18.37 23.87
CA LYS A 293 -13.63 19.03 23.99
C LYS A 293 -14.46 18.98 22.70
N LYS A 294 -13.97 18.30 21.66
CA LYS A 294 -14.63 18.20 20.33
C LYS A 294 -14.54 16.82 19.68
N ALA A 295 -13.41 16.13 19.87
CA ALA A 295 -13.25 14.78 19.34
C ALA A 295 -14.25 13.82 20.02
N GLY A 296 -14.69 12.80 19.29
CA GLY A 296 -15.42 11.67 19.90
C GLY A 296 -14.47 10.71 20.63
N TYR A 297 -13.24 10.59 20.12
CA TYR A 297 -12.19 9.74 20.66
C TYR A 297 -10.82 10.44 20.57
N ILE A 298 -9.97 10.27 21.59
CA ILE A 298 -8.62 10.83 21.59
C ILE A 298 -7.62 9.86 22.25
N THR A 299 -6.42 9.70 21.71
CA THR A 299 -5.32 8.98 22.39
C THR A 299 -4.41 9.95 23.16
N PRO A 300 -4.08 9.69 24.43
CA PRO A 300 -3.17 10.54 25.20
C PRO A 300 -1.69 10.25 24.90
N VAL A 301 -0.84 11.27 25.03
CA VAL A 301 0.62 11.14 25.00
C VAL A 301 1.21 11.77 26.28
N PRO A 302 2.05 11.06 27.06
CA PRO A 302 2.44 9.65 26.89
C PRO A 302 1.32 8.68 27.29
N GLY A 303 1.17 7.60 26.53
CA GLY A 303 0.07 6.65 26.71
C GLY A 303 0.35 5.26 26.15
N ASP A 304 1.60 4.80 26.26
CA ASP A 304 2.22 3.56 25.75
C ASP A 304 1.63 3.04 24.44
N ARG A 305 2.40 3.21 23.36
CA ARG A 305 2.05 2.70 22.02
C ARG A 305 1.68 1.22 22.12
N VAL A 306 0.65 0.82 21.38
CA VAL A 306 0.40 -0.60 21.11
C VAL A 306 1.58 -1.14 20.30
N PHE A 307 2.53 -1.73 21.02
CA PHE A 307 3.71 -2.36 20.46
C PHE A 307 3.51 -3.86 20.52
N CYS A 308 3.40 -4.50 19.35
CA CYS A 308 3.18 -5.93 19.24
C CYS A 308 4.17 -6.54 18.25
N LEU A 309 5.33 -6.97 18.75
CA LEU A 309 6.23 -7.88 18.04
C LEU A 309 5.67 -9.29 17.94
N THR A 310 4.66 -9.62 18.77
CA THR A 310 4.31 -10.99 19.08
C THR A 310 3.69 -11.71 17.88
N SER A 311 2.76 -11.07 17.16
CA SER A 311 2.22 -11.64 15.93
C SER A 311 3.26 -11.81 14.81
N ALA A 312 4.24 -10.91 14.72
CA ALA A 312 5.31 -11.00 13.73
C ALA A 312 6.26 -12.17 14.04
N THR A 313 6.74 -12.26 15.28
CA THR A 313 7.66 -13.33 15.71
C THR A 313 6.99 -14.72 15.63
N MET A 314 5.70 -14.83 16.00
CA MET A 314 4.96 -16.09 15.93
C MET A 314 4.55 -16.51 14.51
N GLY A 315 4.36 -15.55 13.59
CA GLY A 315 3.97 -15.84 12.21
C GLY A 315 4.94 -16.78 11.50
N ARG A 316 6.25 -16.58 11.72
CA ARG A 316 7.31 -17.47 11.21
C ARG A 316 7.37 -18.80 11.95
N SER A 317 7.26 -18.81 13.28
CA SER A 317 7.26 -20.06 14.04
C SER A 317 6.17 -21.01 13.51
N ARG A 318 4.95 -20.48 13.28
CA ARG A 318 3.83 -21.21 12.67
C ARG A 318 4.11 -21.69 11.24
N SER A 319 4.76 -20.90 10.39
CA SER A 319 5.05 -21.33 9.01
C SER A 319 6.05 -22.50 8.96
N ARG A 320 7.04 -22.55 9.86
CA ARG A 320 7.96 -23.70 9.99
C ARG A 320 7.23 -25.00 10.33
N SER A 321 6.31 -25.00 11.30
CA SER A 321 5.54 -26.22 11.66
C SER A 321 4.62 -26.77 10.56
N ARG A 322 4.32 -25.96 9.53
CA ARG A 322 3.50 -26.39 8.38
C ARG A 322 4.33 -26.93 7.21
N SER A 323 5.65 -26.83 7.29
CA SER A 323 6.59 -27.46 6.36
C SER A 323 7.06 -28.79 6.96
N PRO A 324 6.44 -29.93 6.64
CA PRO A 324 7.02 -31.21 7.03
C PRO A 324 8.35 -31.38 6.29
N GLU A 325 9.46 -31.33 7.02
CA GLU A 325 10.75 -31.76 6.49
C GLU A 325 10.63 -33.23 6.06
N SER A 326 11.02 -33.52 4.81
CA SER A 326 11.01 -34.84 4.23
C SER A 326 12.11 -35.73 4.83
N SER A 327 11.97 -36.05 6.12
CA SER A 327 12.81 -37.01 6.83
C SER A 327 12.28 -38.43 6.57
N GLY A 328 12.88 -39.09 5.57
CA GLY A 328 12.51 -40.44 5.20
C GLY A 328 12.81 -41.43 6.34
N SER A 329 11.77 -41.96 6.97
CA SER A 329 11.85 -43.15 7.82
C SER A 329 10.84 -44.19 7.34
N ARG A 330 11.34 -45.35 6.94
CA ARG A 330 10.53 -46.48 6.48
C ARG A 330 9.75 -47.05 7.67
N CYS A 331 8.43 -47.04 7.62
CA CYS A 331 7.63 -47.99 8.41
C CYS A 331 6.75 -48.82 7.47
N ARG A 332 6.94 -50.15 7.50
CA ARG A 332 6.43 -51.11 6.51
C ARG A 332 5.49 -52.09 7.19
N LYS A 333 4.21 -52.12 6.78
CA LYS A 333 3.13 -53.01 7.28
C LYS A 333 2.73 -52.68 8.74
N GLU A 334 1.45 -52.52 9.08
CA GLU A 334 0.45 -53.59 9.00
C GLU A 334 -0.93 -53.18 8.49
N ARG A 335 -1.65 -54.18 7.97
CA ARG A 335 -3.00 -54.05 7.42
C ARG A 335 -3.81 -55.28 7.87
N ARG A 336 -4.72 -55.13 8.84
CA ARG A 336 -5.77 -56.10 9.23
C ARG A 336 -6.90 -55.33 9.92
N SER A 337 -7.98 -54.99 9.21
CA SER A 337 -9.23 -55.77 9.09
C SER A 337 -10.23 -55.63 10.26
N SER A 338 -11.15 -54.64 10.15
CA SER A 338 -12.51 -54.56 10.74
C SER A 338 -13.16 -53.20 10.36
N LYS A 339 -14.49 -53.00 10.35
CA LYS A 339 -15.63 -53.94 10.38
C LYS A 339 -16.80 -53.37 9.52
N LYS A 340 -17.39 -54.23 8.69
CA LYS A 340 -18.65 -54.13 7.90
C LYS A 340 -19.81 -53.25 8.45
N ARG A 341 -20.52 -52.59 7.50
CA ARG A 341 -21.99 -52.29 7.43
C ARG A 341 -22.56 -51.31 8.48
N ARG A 342 -23.60 -50.51 8.24
CA ARG A 342 -24.73 -50.51 7.26
C ARG A 342 -24.84 -49.10 6.58
N ARG A 343 -25.30 -48.90 5.32
CA ARG A 343 -26.71 -48.86 4.82
C ARG A 343 -27.66 -48.14 5.81
N SER A 344 -28.47 -47.14 5.43
CA SER A 344 -29.26 -46.92 4.20
C SER A 344 -29.46 -45.40 3.96
N SER A 345 -29.44 -44.87 2.72
CA SER A 345 -30.60 -44.54 1.84
C SER A 345 -31.62 -43.54 2.45
N SER A 346 -32.32 -42.66 1.73
CA SER A 346 -32.52 -42.45 0.27
C SER A 346 -32.91 -40.96 0.08
N SER A 347 -32.55 -40.27 -1.01
CA SER A 347 -33.36 -40.07 -2.23
C SER A 347 -34.70 -39.31 -1.98
N SER A 348 -35.22 -38.46 -2.86
CA SER A 348 -34.78 -37.95 -4.18
C SER A 348 -35.80 -36.90 -4.67
N SER A 349 -35.48 -36.21 -5.79
CA SER A 349 -36.42 -35.83 -6.89
C SER A 349 -37.64 -34.93 -6.58
N SER A 350 -38.07 -34.00 -7.44
CA SER A 350 -37.58 -33.52 -8.75
C SER A 350 -38.48 -32.36 -9.23
N SER A 351 -38.12 -31.75 -10.37
CA SER A 351 -39.04 -31.21 -11.42
C SER A 351 -40.01 -30.05 -11.06
N SER A 352 -40.31 -29.09 -11.94
CA SER A 352 -39.74 -28.66 -13.25
C SER A 352 -40.52 -27.40 -13.72
N SER A 353 -40.02 -26.69 -14.75
CA SER A 353 -40.81 -25.97 -15.81
C SER A 353 -41.92 -24.93 -15.42
N SER A 354 -42.20 -23.84 -16.14
CA SER A 354 -41.63 -23.21 -17.35
C SER A 354 -42.39 -21.91 -17.70
N ALA A 355 -41.76 -21.05 -18.53
CA ALA A 355 -42.39 -20.14 -19.51
C ALA A 355 -43.16 -18.84 -19.10
N SER A 356 -42.80 -17.77 -19.83
CA SER A 356 -43.50 -16.47 -20.07
C SER A 356 -44.70 -16.65 -21.06
N PRO A 357 -45.44 -15.65 -21.64
CA PRO A 357 -45.12 -14.21 -21.87
C PRO A 357 -46.26 -13.12 -21.94
N SER A 358 -45.84 -11.86 -22.20
CA SER A 358 -46.44 -10.87 -23.16
C SER A 358 -47.37 -9.67 -22.76
N ARG A 359 -46.92 -8.47 -23.18
CA ARG A 359 -47.57 -7.31 -23.88
C ARG A 359 -48.98 -6.73 -23.51
N HIS A 360 -49.04 -5.39 -23.24
CA HIS A 360 -49.59 -4.32 -24.14
C HIS A 360 -49.44 -2.87 -23.55
N LYS A 361 -49.06 -1.82 -24.35
CA LYS A 361 -49.82 -0.63 -24.89
C LYS A 361 -50.57 0.25 -23.84
N LYS A 362 -50.69 1.61 -23.90
CA LYS A 362 -50.27 2.71 -24.81
C LYS A 362 -50.51 4.13 -24.16
N HIS A 363 -50.19 5.23 -24.88
CA HIS A 363 -50.49 6.67 -24.64
C HIS A 363 -49.58 7.46 -23.64
N GLY A 364 -49.22 8.74 -23.86
CA GLY A 364 -49.36 9.63 -25.05
C GLY A 364 -49.08 11.13 -24.75
N CYS A 365 -48.66 11.91 -25.78
CA CYS A 365 -48.44 13.39 -25.79
C CYS A 365 -47.25 13.94 -24.95
N GLY A 366 -46.46 14.94 -25.36
CA GLY A 366 -46.34 15.69 -26.63
C GLY A 366 -45.24 16.77 -26.57
N SER A 367 -44.82 17.28 -27.75
CA SER A 367 -44.15 18.58 -28.09
C SER A 367 -43.37 19.38 -27.02
N SER A 368 -42.17 19.94 -27.27
CA SER A 368 -41.79 20.76 -28.44
C SER A 368 -40.26 20.95 -28.62
N LYS A 369 -39.85 21.64 -29.71
CA LYS A 369 -38.46 21.86 -30.17
C LYS A 369 -37.91 23.24 -29.80
N SER A 370 -36.58 23.35 -29.60
CA SER A 370 -35.66 24.47 -29.94
C SER A 370 -34.26 24.15 -29.33
N GLN A 371 -33.06 24.20 -29.94
CA GLN A 371 -32.41 25.07 -30.95
C GLN A 371 -32.48 26.57 -30.57
N SER A 372 -31.41 27.35 -30.41
CA SER A 372 -30.00 27.18 -30.81
C SER A 372 -29.12 28.33 -30.26
N ALA A 373 -27.80 28.12 -30.22
CA ALA A 373 -26.72 29.08 -30.54
C ALA A 373 -26.63 30.51 -29.91
N GLU A 374 -25.45 30.75 -29.31
CA GLU A 374 -24.55 31.91 -29.56
C GLU A 374 -25.01 33.38 -29.33
N ARG A 375 -24.37 34.13 -28.41
CA ARG A 375 -23.49 35.30 -28.69
C ARG A 375 -23.06 36.12 -27.45
N ARG A 376 -22.07 37.01 -27.66
CA ARG A 376 -21.37 37.87 -26.67
C ARG A 376 -22.08 39.24 -26.49
N SER A 377 -21.92 39.89 -25.33
CA SER A 377 -21.06 41.10 -25.12
C SER A 377 -21.57 42.20 -24.14
N GLU A 378 -20.64 42.65 -23.29
CA GLU A 378 -20.39 44.04 -22.81
C GLU A 378 -21.26 44.86 -21.80
N LYS A 379 -20.49 45.61 -20.96
CA LYS A 379 -20.70 46.96 -20.36
C LYS A 379 -21.69 47.22 -19.20
N ASN A 380 -21.14 47.55 -18.02
CA ASN A 380 -21.15 48.89 -17.33
C ASN A 380 -20.60 48.75 -15.87
N LYS A 381 -19.67 49.56 -15.32
CA LYS A 381 -19.56 51.01 -14.97
C LYS A 381 -19.86 51.35 -13.50
N GLN A 382 -18.87 51.95 -12.83
CA GLN A 382 -18.92 52.96 -11.73
C GLN A 382 -19.50 52.63 -10.33
N LYS A 383 -18.75 52.99 -9.26
CA LYS A 383 -18.98 54.23 -8.46
C LYS A 383 -17.95 54.49 -7.32
N ARG A 384 -17.66 55.80 -7.13
CA ARG A 384 -17.32 56.59 -5.89
C ARG A 384 -16.12 56.14 -5.01
N LYS A 385 -15.13 56.99 -4.67
CA LYS A 385 -15.05 58.35 -4.02
C LYS A 385 -15.23 58.34 -2.49
N HIS A 386 -14.23 58.85 -1.75
CA HIS A 386 -14.24 59.88 -0.66
C HIS A 386 -12.77 59.96 -0.12
N ARG A 387 -12.05 61.10 -0.10
CA ARG A 387 -12.17 62.39 0.64
C ARG A 387 -11.71 62.34 2.11
N SER A 388 -10.60 63.02 2.41
CA SER A 388 -10.43 63.96 3.54
C SER A 388 -9.18 64.83 3.31
N SER A 389 -9.09 65.97 4.02
CA SER A 389 -8.15 67.07 3.73
C SER A 389 -8.04 68.02 4.93
N SER A 390 -6.86 68.58 5.21
CA SER A 390 -6.70 69.70 6.15
C SER A 390 -5.34 70.42 6.00
N SER A 391 -5.39 71.77 5.89
CA SER A 391 -4.44 72.81 6.41
C SER A 391 -2.90 72.67 6.25
N SER A 392 -2.11 73.71 6.01
CA SER A 392 -2.39 75.16 5.83
C SER A 392 -1.15 75.94 5.32
N SER A 393 -1.41 77.10 4.68
CA SER A 393 -0.61 78.36 4.64
C SER A 393 0.87 78.42 4.20
N SER A 394 1.08 79.27 3.17
CA SER A 394 2.21 80.22 2.96
C SER A 394 3.67 79.73 2.88
N SER A 395 4.27 79.83 1.69
CA SER A 395 5.10 80.99 1.30
C SER A 395 5.54 80.92 -0.18
N SER A 396 6.08 82.02 -0.70
CA SER A 396 6.31 82.30 -2.12
C SER A 396 7.65 81.82 -2.71
N SER A 397 7.78 81.96 -4.04
CA SER A 397 9.02 81.96 -4.85
C SER A 397 9.83 80.67 -5.02
N SER A 398 9.79 80.08 -6.23
CA SER A 398 10.97 79.68 -7.05
C SER A 398 10.56 78.87 -8.30
N SER A 399 10.11 79.57 -9.34
CA SER A 399 9.76 78.98 -10.63
C SER A 399 10.99 78.80 -11.55
N SER A 400 11.79 77.74 -11.35
CA SER A 400 12.77 77.27 -12.38
C SER A 400 13.53 75.95 -12.09
N PHE A 401 13.15 75.12 -11.10
CA PHE A 401 13.89 73.86 -10.79
C PHE A 401 13.14 72.53 -11.06
N SER A 402 11.87 72.59 -11.44
CA SER A 402 10.96 71.41 -11.43
C SER A 402 11.07 70.46 -12.63
N ASP A 403 11.46 70.97 -13.81
CA ASP A 403 11.45 70.17 -15.05
C ASP A 403 12.70 69.30 -15.26
N GLU A 404 13.84 69.76 -14.74
CA GLU A 404 15.14 69.10 -14.89
C GLU A 404 15.18 67.79 -14.08
N GLU A 405 14.68 67.82 -12.84
CA GLU A 405 14.56 66.63 -12.00
C GLU A 405 13.50 65.64 -12.52
N SER A 406 12.40 66.15 -13.08
CA SER A 406 11.34 65.34 -13.73
C SER A 406 11.88 64.55 -14.94
N LYS A 407 12.66 65.21 -15.80
CA LYS A 407 13.35 64.58 -16.94
C LYS A 407 14.37 63.54 -16.48
N LYS A 408 15.21 63.85 -15.48
CA LYS A 408 16.17 62.91 -14.87
C LYS A 408 15.47 61.68 -14.26
N ARG A 409 14.35 61.85 -13.55
CA ARG A 409 13.53 60.75 -12.98
C ARG A 409 12.90 59.87 -14.07
N LYS A 410 12.37 60.45 -15.16
CA LYS A 410 11.85 59.71 -16.32
C LYS A 410 12.94 58.88 -17.00
N HIS A 411 14.11 59.47 -17.27
CA HIS A 411 15.25 58.76 -17.87
C HIS A 411 15.77 57.61 -16.99
N LYS A 412 15.86 57.81 -15.66
CA LYS A 412 16.26 56.76 -14.70
C LYS A 412 15.25 55.60 -14.64
N LYS A 413 13.94 55.87 -14.77
CA LYS A 413 12.89 54.84 -14.90
C LYS A 413 13.03 54.05 -16.22
N ALA A 414 13.22 54.72 -17.36
CA ALA A 414 13.41 54.08 -18.66
C ALA A 414 14.65 53.16 -18.67
N LYS A 415 15.80 53.65 -18.17
CA LYS A 415 17.04 52.86 -18.06
C LYS A 415 16.86 51.61 -17.16
N LYS A 416 16.06 51.70 -16.10
CA LYS A 416 15.71 50.57 -15.22
C LYS A 416 14.76 49.56 -15.89
N GLN A 417 13.82 50.02 -16.73
CA GLN A 417 12.95 49.14 -17.54
C GLN A 417 13.75 48.41 -18.62
N LEU A 418 14.61 49.10 -19.37
CA LEU A 418 15.48 48.50 -20.40
C LEU A 418 16.41 47.43 -19.81
N LYS A 419 17.02 47.69 -18.63
CA LYS A 419 17.84 46.69 -17.91
C LYS A 419 17.02 45.46 -17.49
N LYS A 420 15.74 45.62 -17.09
CA LYS A 420 14.83 44.50 -16.82
C LYS A 420 14.45 43.70 -18.07
N MET A 421 14.26 44.36 -19.22
CA MET A 421 13.95 43.69 -20.49
C MET A 421 15.13 42.83 -20.96
N ARG A 422 16.34 43.41 -21.05
CA ARG A 422 17.57 42.66 -21.41
C ARG A 422 17.86 41.49 -20.45
N ALA A 423 17.50 41.61 -19.16
CA ALA A 423 17.62 40.50 -18.21
C ALA A 423 16.57 39.38 -18.40
N LYS A 424 15.35 39.70 -18.85
CA LYS A 424 14.34 38.69 -19.23
C LYS A 424 14.73 37.96 -20.52
N GLU A 425 15.29 38.70 -21.48
CA GLU A 425 15.77 38.19 -22.77
C GLU A 425 16.93 37.18 -22.58
N LYS A 426 18.00 37.56 -21.86
CA LYS A 426 19.08 36.62 -21.50
C LYS A 426 18.59 35.37 -20.75
N LYS A 427 17.50 35.47 -19.96
CA LYS A 427 16.85 34.30 -19.33
C LYS A 427 16.08 33.43 -20.33
N ARG A 428 15.46 34.01 -21.37
CA ARG A 428 14.83 33.26 -22.48
C ARG A 428 15.89 32.51 -23.28
N GLU A 429 16.94 33.18 -23.76
CA GLU A 429 18.05 32.57 -24.49
C GLU A 429 18.69 31.40 -23.72
N LYS A 430 18.94 31.57 -22.40
CA LYS A 430 19.52 30.51 -21.57
C LYS A 430 18.58 29.32 -21.40
N LYS A 431 17.26 29.52 -21.45
CA LYS A 431 16.24 28.45 -21.41
C LYS A 431 16.14 27.73 -22.76
N GLU A 432 16.27 28.48 -23.85
CA GLU A 432 16.27 27.97 -25.23
C GLU A 432 17.53 27.16 -25.56
N LYS A 433 18.73 27.68 -25.25
CA LYS A 433 20.00 26.92 -25.35
C LYS A 433 19.94 25.61 -24.54
N LYS A 434 19.29 25.59 -23.36
CA LYS A 434 19.03 24.35 -22.60
C LYS A 434 18.06 23.39 -23.32
N ARG A 435 16.99 23.90 -23.94
CA ARG A 435 16.07 23.08 -24.76
C ARG A 435 16.77 22.48 -25.97
N LEU A 436 17.55 23.27 -26.71
CA LEU A 436 18.31 22.81 -27.88
C LEU A 436 19.34 21.74 -27.51
N LYS A 437 20.06 21.91 -26.38
CA LYS A 437 21.00 20.89 -25.87
C LYS A 437 20.27 19.58 -25.48
N LYS A 438 19.04 19.65 -24.96
CA LYS A 438 18.20 18.47 -24.68
C LYS A 438 17.72 17.79 -25.97
N MET A 439 17.29 18.56 -26.97
CA MET A 439 16.88 18.03 -28.28
C MET A 439 18.05 17.31 -28.98
N LYS A 440 19.25 17.92 -29.04
CA LYS A 440 20.44 17.28 -29.61
C LYS A 440 20.80 15.96 -28.90
N LYS A 441 20.68 15.90 -27.57
CA LYS A 441 20.91 14.65 -26.81
C LYS A 441 19.85 13.56 -27.08
N LEU A 442 18.61 13.95 -27.40
CA LEU A 442 17.56 13.00 -27.78
C LEU A 442 17.75 12.50 -29.22
N ALA A 443 18.11 13.39 -30.16
CA ALA A 443 18.43 13.02 -31.54
C ALA A 443 19.60 12.03 -31.62
N ALA A 444 20.73 12.33 -30.97
CA ALA A 444 21.88 11.41 -30.91
C ALA A 444 21.53 10.05 -30.26
N LYS A 445 20.59 10.01 -29.30
CA LYS A 445 20.11 8.75 -28.71
C LYS A 445 19.19 7.97 -29.68
N ALA A 446 18.42 8.65 -30.53
CA ALA A 446 17.61 8.00 -31.55
C ALA A 446 18.47 7.45 -32.70
N GLU A 447 19.48 8.19 -33.14
CA GLU A 447 20.45 7.78 -34.15
C GLU A 447 21.26 6.54 -33.68
N ALA A 448 21.74 6.56 -32.43
CA ALA A 448 22.38 5.38 -31.81
C ALA A 448 21.45 4.17 -31.63
N ALA A 449 20.13 4.35 -31.70
CA ALA A 449 19.15 3.26 -31.70
C ALA A 449 18.84 2.76 -33.12
N ALA A 450 18.86 3.66 -34.13
CA ALA A 450 18.69 3.30 -35.54
C ALA A 450 19.87 2.44 -36.04
N ASN A 451 21.10 2.77 -35.64
CA ASN A 451 22.31 2.00 -35.95
C ASN A 451 22.42 0.66 -35.18
N LYS A 452 21.32 0.17 -34.60
CA LYS A 452 21.22 -1.11 -33.86
C LYS A 452 20.10 -2.01 -34.39
N ALA A 453 19.74 -1.88 -35.67
CA ALA A 453 18.84 -2.79 -36.35
C ALA A 453 19.56 -4.11 -36.74
N PRO A 454 19.07 -5.29 -36.33
CA PRO A 454 19.59 -6.56 -36.83
C PRO A 454 19.09 -6.83 -38.25
N LEU A 455 19.98 -7.37 -39.10
CA LEU A 455 19.65 -7.78 -40.47
C LEU A 455 18.57 -8.88 -40.47
N MET A 456 17.48 -8.67 -41.20
CA MET A 456 16.47 -9.70 -41.46
C MET A 456 16.85 -10.51 -42.70
N ILE A 457 16.96 -11.83 -42.54
CA ILE A 457 17.05 -12.78 -43.65
C ILE A 457 15.61 -13.21 -44.02
N PRO A 458 15.24 -13.28 -45.31
CA PRO A 458 13.89 -13.70 -45.70
C PRO A 458 13.62 -15.18 -45.41
N VAL A 459 12.39 -15.49 -45.01
CA VAL A 459 11.92 -16.84 -44.69
C VAL A 459 11.25 -17.46 -45.94
N PRO A 460 11.53 -18.72 -46.30
CA PRO A 460 10.85 -19.39 -47.42
C PRO A 460 9.40 -19.76 -47.10
N VAL A 461 8.60 -19.94 -48.17
CA VAL A 461 7.14 -20.12 -48.17
C VAL A 461 6.72 -21.46 -47.52
N PRO A 462 5.55 -21.56 -46.85
CA PRO A 462 5.15 -22.80 -46.16
C PRO A 462 4.73 -23.90 -47.12
N VAL A 463 5.26 -25.12 -46.93
CA VAL A 463 4.70 -26.35 -47.49
C VAL A 463 3.56 -26.82 -46.60
N GLN A 464 2.42 -27.18 -47.19
CA GLN A 464 1.27 -27.73 -46.48
C GLN A 464 1.58 -29.17 -46.05
N ILE A 465 1.41 -29.47 -44.76
CA ILE A 465 1.45 -30.83 -44.21
C ILE A 465 0.12 -31.06 -43.51
N GLU A 466 -0.62 -32.07 -43.96
CA GLU A 466 -1.91 -32.44 -43.37
C GLU A 466 -1.71 -33.02 -41.95
N LYS A 467 -2.64 -32.73 -41.04
CA LYS A 467 -2.59 -33.23 -39.67
C LYS A 467 -3.17 -34.65 -39.61
N PRO A 468 -2.50 -35.63 -38.96
CA PRO A 468 -3.16 -36.86 -38.55
C PRO A 468 -4.20 -36.57 -37.45
N ASP A 469 -5.19 -37.47 -37.34
CA ASP A 469 -6.42 -37.25 -36.60
C ASP A 469 -6.23 -37.17 -35.08
N SER A 470 -7.17 -36.53 -34.38
CA SER A 470 -7.07 -36.24 -32.94
C SER A 470 -7.00 -37.50 -32.06
N TYR A 471 -6.11 -37.49 -31.06
CA TYR A 471 -5.78 -38.57 -30.11
C TYR A 471 -6.96 -39.07 -29.22
N LEU A 472 -8.17 -38.55 -29.43
CA LEU A 472 -9.36 -38.79 -28.61
C LEU A 472 -10.33 -39.83 -29.19
N LYS A 473 -10.10 -40.33 -30.42
CA LYS A 473 -10.95 -41.37 -31.05
C LYS A 473 -10.53 -42.82 -30.73
N THR A 474 -9.29 -43.06 -30.29
CA THR A 474 -8.72 -44.41 -30.17
C THR A 474 -9.01 -45.12 -28.83
N TRP A 475 -9.72 -44.47 -27.90
CA TRP A 475 -9.97 -44.96 -26.53
C TRP A 475 -11.37 -45.60 -26.34
N GLN A 476 -12.06 -45.97 -27.42
CA GLN A 476 -13.42 -46.57 -27.37
C GLN A 476 -13.53 -47.94 -28.05
N SER A 477 -12.43 -48.70 -28.14
CA SER A 477 -12.44 -50.11 -28.53
C SER A 477 -11.80 -50.94 -27.42
N ASP A 478 -12.64 -51.63 -26.65
CA ASP A 478 -12.23 -52.62 -25.66
C ASP A 478 -11.68 -53.87 -26.37
N ASP A 479 -10.35 -53.98 -26.53
CA ASP A 479 -9.67 -55.27 -26.62
C ASP A 479 -8.16 -55.15 -26.32
N ALA A 480 -7.56 -56.25 -25.86
CA ALA A 480 -6.29 -56.25 -25.13
C ALA A 480 -5.02 -56.17 -26.01
N THR A 481 -3.92 -55.62 -25.45
CA THR A 481 -2.64 -56.32 -25.14
C THR A 481 -1.55 -55.31 -24.77
N GLU A 482 -0.72 -55.59 -23.75
CA GLU A 482 0.42 -54.74 -23.37
C GLU A 482 1.56 -54.79 -24.40
N HIS A 483 1.75 -53.75 -25.20
CA HIS A 483 3.08 -53.36 -25.70
C HIS A 483 3.18 -51.83 -25.83
N GLY A 484 4.21 -51.23 -25.22
CA GLY A 484 4.57 -49.84 -25.48
C GLY A 484 5.11 -49.66 -26.91
N PRO A 485 5.05 -48.44 -27.49
CA PRO A 485 5.44 -48.23 -28.88
C PRO A 485 6.92 -48.55 -29.11
N VAL A 486 7.17 -49.61 -29.89
CA VAL A 486 8.52 -49.99 -30.33
C VAL A 486 9.03 -48.95 -31.31
N MET A 487 10.21 -48.36 -31.04
CA MET A 487 10.87 -47.43 -31.97
C MET A 487 11.11 -48.10 -33.33
N THR A 488 10.79 -47.39 -34.40
CA THR A 488 11.09 -47.84 -35.76
C THR A 488 12.60 -47.88 -35.99
N ASP A 489 13.07 -48.74 -36.90
CA ASP A 489 14.52 -48.91 -37.10
C ASP A 489 15.17 -47.66 -37.74
N GLU A 490 14.39 -46.85 -38.47
CA GLU A 490 14.77 -45.51 -38.91
C GLU A 490 15.05 -44.55 -37.73
N GLN A 491 14.23 -44.61 -36.68
CA GLN A 491 14.45 -43.81 -35.46
C GLN A 491 15.76 -44.25 -34.78
N LYS A 492 16.01 -45.56 -34.67
CA LYS A 492 17.27 -46.10 -34.11
C LYS A 492 18.50 -45.65 -34.92
N ALA A 493 18.42 -45.70 -36.25
CA ALA A 493 19.48 -45.22 -37.14
C ALA A 493 19.79 -43.72 -36.94
N SER A 494 18.77 -42.89 -36.69
CA SER A 494 18.94 -41.45 -36.44
C SER A 494 19.57 -41.08 -35.09
N PHE A 495 19.56 -42.00 -34.12
CA PHE A 495 20.30 -41.87 -32.86
C PHE A 495 21.74 -42.40 -32.98
N SER A 496 21.97 -43.44 -33.80
CA SER A 496 23.28 -44.07 -34.00
C SER A 496 24.35 -43.15 -34.63
N THR A 497 23.97 -42.03 -35.23
CA THR A 497 24.85 -41.16 -36.03
C THR A 497 25.25 -39.86 -35.33
N LYS A 498 24.78 -39.60 -34.11
CA LYS A 498 25.08 -38.36 -33.36
C LYS A 498 26.32 -38.54 -32.48
N ARG A 499 27.44 -37.91 -32.87
CA ARG A 499 28.56 -37.68 -31.95
C ARG A 499 28.07 -36.93 -30.69
N PRO A 500 28.62 -37.23 -29.49
CA PRO A 500 28.40 -36.40 -28.32
C PRO A 500 28.84 -34.96 -28.62
N LEU A 501 27.99 -33.99 -28.29
CA LEU A 501 28.33 -32.57 -28.45
C LEU A 501 29.51 -32.21 -27.54
N THR A 502 30.45 -31.41 -28.04
CA THR A 502 31.47 -30.81 -27.20
C THR A 502 30.85 -29.75 -26.28
N LYS A 503 31.54 -29.45 -25.17
CA LYS A 503 31.07 -28.45 -24.19
C LYS A 503 30.86 -27.07 -24.83
N GLU A 504 31.75 -26.68 -25.73
CA GLU A 504 31.70 -25.39 -26.45
C GLU A 504 30.50 -25.33 -27.40
N GLU A 505 30.19 -26.41 -28.13
CA GLU A 505 28.98 -26.49 -28.98
C GLU A 505 27.68 -26.47 -28.16
N TYR A 506 27.69 -27.06 -26.96
CA TYR A 506 26.55 -27.03 -26.04
C TYR A 506 26.31 -25.62 -25.49
N GLU A 507 27.37 -24.95 -25.02
CA GLU A 507 27.30 -23.57 -24.54
C GLU A 507 26.93 -22.59 -25.67
N ALA A 508 27.44 -22.81 -26.90
CA ALA A 508 27.02 -22.08 -28.08
C ALA A 508 25.52 -22.25 -28.38
N ARG A 509 24.97 -23.47 -28.30
CA ARG A 509 23.51 -23.70 -28.44
C ARG A 509 22.71 -23.00 -27.34
N GLN A 510 23.16 -23.07 -26.08
CA GLN A 510 22.51 -22.42 -24.95
C GLN A 510 22.67 -20.88 -24.94
N SER A 511 23.55 -20.32 -25.77
CA SER A 511 23.64 -18.86 -25.98
C SER A 511 22.51 -18.30 -26.85
N VAL A 512 21.85 -19.13 -27.66
CA VAL A 512 20.83 -18.69 -28.62
C VAL A 512 19.47 -18.52 -27.94
N ILE A 513 18.95 -17.29 -27.95
CA ILE A 513 17.58 -16.97 -27.51
C ILE A 513 16.68 -16.91 -28.74
N ARG A 514 15.67 -17.78 -28.79
CA ARG A 514 14.68 -17.84 -29.88
C ARG A 514 13.33 -17.31 -29.41
N ARG A 515 12.64 -16.61 -30.31
CA ARG A 515 11.31 -16.05 -30.08
C ARG A 515 10.27 -16.95 -30.74
N VAL A 516 9.60 -17.78 -29.95
CA VAL A 516 8.66 -18.80 -30.43
C VAL A 516 7.23 -18.31 -30.22
N VAL A 517 6.40 -18.34 -31.26
CA VAL A 517 4.97 -18.07 -31.16
C VAL A 517 4.24 -19.40 -31.03
N ASP A 518 3.52 -19.55 -29.93
CA ASP A 518 2.72 -20.74 -29.62
C ASP A 518 1.42 -20.72 -30.46
N PRO A 519 1.21 -21.66 -31.39
CA PRO A 519 0.13 -21.58 -32.37
C PRO A 519 -1.27 -21.77 -31.79
N GLU A 520 -1.40 -22.40 -30.61
CA GLU A 520 -2.71 -22.57 -29.95
C GLU A 520 -3.10 -21.39 -29.07
N THR A 521 -2.12 -20.72 -28.45
CA THR A 521 -2.38 -19.66 -27.47
C THR A 521 -2.05 -18.24 -27.94
N GLY A 522 -1.39 -18.10 -29.10
CA GLY A 522 -0.89 -16.82 -29.63
C GLY A 522 0.18 -16.16 -28.76
N ARG A 523 0.66 -16.81 -27.70
CA ARG A 523 1.67 -16.25 -26.79
C ARG A 523 3.05 -16.32 -27.43
N THR A 524 3.83 -15.27 -27.28
CA THR A 524 5.22 -15.26 -27.71
C THR A 524 6.13 -15.53 -26.53
N ARG A 525 6.87 -16.64 -26.56
CA ARG A 525 7.80 -17.05 -25.51
C ARG A 525 9.24 -16.76 -25.97
N LEU A 526 10.09 -16.34 -25.04
CA LEU A 526 11.54 -16.34 -25.24
C LEU A 526 12.09 -17.65 -24.68
N VAL A 527 12.64 -18.48 -25.55
CA VAL A 527 13.21 -19.79 -25.22
C VAL A 527 14.72 -19.72 -25.38
N ARG A 528 15.46 -20.17 -24.38
CA ARG A 528 16.91 -20.34 -24.41
C ARG A 528 17.26 -21.78 -24.75
N GLY A 529 18.16 -21.95 -25.71
CA GLY A 529 18.59 -23.27 -26.17
C GLY A 529 17.40 -24.16 -26.57
N ASP A 530 17.42 -25.41 -26.11
CA ASP A 530 16.48 -26.45 -26.52
C ASP A 530 15.23 -26.58 -25.62
N GLY A 531 14.95 -25.63 -24.71
CA GLY A 531 13.66 -25.65 -23.98
C GLY A 531 13.44 -24.72 -22.78
N GLU A 532 14.42 -23.93 -22.33
CA GLU A 532 14.25 -23.14 -21.10
C GLU A 532 13.48 -21.83 -21.37
N ILE A 533 12.28 -21.69 -20.80
CA ILE A 533 11.41 -20.51 -21.00
C ILE A 533 11.87 -19.41 -20.04
N LEU A 534 12.43 -18.32 -20.57
CA LEU A 534 13.01 -17.24 -19.77
C LEU A 534 11.95 -16.26 -19.22
N GLU A 535 10.96 -15.86 -20.04
CA GLU A 535 9.87 -14.96 -19.62
C GLU A 535 8.55 -15.27 -20.35
N GLU A 536 7.44 -15.24 -19.61
CA GLU A 536 6.09 -15.24 -20.20
C GLU A 536 5.68 -13.80 -20.57
N ILE A 537 5.93 -13.41 -21.82
CA ILE A 537 5.53 -12.08 -22.31
C ILE A 537 4.02 -12.07 -22.61
N VAL A 538 3.25 -11.53 -21.67
CA VAL A 538 1.82 -11.20 -21.86
C VAL A 538 1.68 -10.23 -23.04
N SER A 539 0.81 -10.53 -24.01
CA SER A 539 0.64 -9.67 -25.19
C SER A 539 0.18 -8.25 -24.80
N LYS A 540 0.47 -7.28 -25.67
CA LYS A 540 0.14 -5.87 -25.43
C LYS A 540 -1.38 -5.64 -25.30
N GLU A 541 -2.20 -6.40 -26.02
CA GLU A 541 -3.66 -6.40 -25.87
C GLU A 541 -4.07 -7.00 -24.52
N ARG A 542 -3.49 -8.14 -24.13
CA ARG A 542 -3.86 -8.81 -22.88
C ARG A 542 -3.43 -8.01 -21.64
N HIS A 543 -2.28 -7.34 -21.67
CA HIS A 543 -1.87 -6.41 -20.61
C HIS A 543 -2.81 -5.20 -20.52
N LYS A 544 -3.25 -4.63 -21.65
CA LYS A 544 -4.28 -3.58 -21.66
C LYS A 544 -5.60 -4.08 -21.07
N GLU A 545 -6.03 -5.29 -21.43
CA GLU A 545 -7.30 -5.87 -20.94
C GLU A 545 -7.24 -6.17 -19.44
N ILE A 546 -6.11 -6.66 -18.90
CA ILE A 546 -5.90 -6.81 -17.45
C ILE A 546 -6.03 -5.47 -16.73
N ASN A 547 -5.35 -4.42 -17.21
CA ASN A 547 -5.43 -3.08 -16.61
C ASN A 547 -6.83 -2.46 -16.70
N LYS A 548 -7.54 -2.73 -17.81
CA LYS A 548 -8.93 -2.33 -18.02
C LYS A 548 -9.89 -3.08 -17.08
N GLN A 549 -9.65 -4.37 -16.80
CA GLN A 549 -10.45 -5.14 -15.85
C GLN A 549 -10.21 -4.73 -14.40
N ALA A 550 -8.96 -4.38 -14.03
CA ALA A 550 -8.64 -3.81 -12.72
C ALA A 550 -9.42 -2.52 -12.48
N THR A 551 -9.29 -1.54 -13.39
CA THR A 551 -10.00 -0.24 -13.30
C THR A 551 -11.52 -0.34 -13.46
N LYS A 552 -12.04 -1.39 -14.13
CA LYS A 552 -13.49 -1.60 -14.26
C LYS A 552 -14.17 -1.91 -12.93
N ARG A 553 -13.53 -2.64 -12.00
CA ARG A 553 -14.14 -2.96 -10.69
C ARG A 553 -14.44 -1.69 -9.88
N ASP A 554 -13.49 -0.77 -9.85
CA ASP A 554 -13.66 0.54 -9.23
C ASP A 554 -14.76 1.34 -9.94
N GLY A 555 -14.72 1.38 -11.27
CA GLY A 555 -15.73 2.04 -12.11
C GLY A 555 -17.15 1.54 -11.86
N ASP A 556 -17.36 0.22 -11.80
CA ASP A 556 -18.66 -0.41 -11.51
C ASP A 556 -19.15 -0.06 -10.10
N SER A 557 -18.24 0.09 -9.13
CA SER A 557 -18.54 0.55 -7.75
C SER A 557 -19.01 2.01 -7.72
N PHE A 558 -18.27 2.90 -8.39
CA PHE A 558 -18.66 4.31 -8.53
C PHE A 558 -19.98 4.49 -9.28
N GLN A 559 -20.19 3.78 -10.39
CA GLN A 559 -21.44 3.86 -11.17
C GLN A 559 -22.66 3.42 -10.34
N LYS A 560 -22.55 2.34 -9.56
CA LYS A 560 -23.61 1.86 -8.66
C LYS A 560 -23.95 2.87 -7.55
N ARG A 561 -22.95 3.56 -6.99
CA ARG A 561 -23.15 4.58 -5.95
C ARG A 561 -23.68 5.92 -6.47
N LEU A 562 -23.22 6.34 -7.66
CA LEU A 562 -23.59 7.62 -8.26
C LEU A 562 -24.88 7.56 -9.09
N GLY A 563 -25.48 6.37 -9.27
CA GLY A 563 -26.75 6.20 -9.97
C GLY A 563 -26.69 6.45 -11.49
N VAL A 564 -25.49 6.44 -12.08
CA VAL A 564 -25.22 6.94 -13.45
C VAL A 564 -25.84 6.07 -14.57
N ASN A 565 -26.44 4.93 -14.23
CA ASN A 565 -27.15 4.03 -15.16
C ASN A 565 -28.54 3.65 -14.60
N ARG A 566 -29.42 4.64 -14.41
CA ARG A 566 -30.87 4.48 -14.26
C ARG A 566 -31.61 5.48 -15.15
#